data_AF-A0A4Q4C035-F1
#
_entry.id   AF-A0A4Q4C035-F1
#
_cell.length_a   1.000
_cell.length_b   1.000
_cell.length_c   1.000
_cell.angle_alpha   90.00
_cell.angle_beta   90.00
_cell.angle_gamma   90.00
#
_symmetry.space_group_name_H-M   'P 1'
#
loop_
_entity.id
_entity.type
_entity.pdbx_description
1 polymer ?
#
loop_
_entity_poly.entity_id
_entity_poly.type
_entity_poly.pdbx_seq_one_letter_code
_entity_poly.pdbx_strand_id
1 'polypeptide(L)'
;MSAPTDRLVAEALAKSGLLWLTSAAGSAPCWHVVVDGVAYVVTGPGEQYSPVHVGRTSVVARAKESRARLVAFDAEASVVSPEDDDWEAATGALKVGRLNAPGGDIVARWREEATVLRLVPDLTTVVLRGQKLPPPAAESGSTSDTPTPAQQTPGDRPDDGRRPASGPTRSAQAAAERANRAAQRADEQATNESGPASPEAGSGDDGGAAKVSP
;
A
#
# COMPACT_ATOMS: atom_id res chain seq x y z
N MET A 1 15.13 -5.98 20.04
CA MET A 1 13.65 -5.78 20.04
C MET A 1 13.41 -4.52 19.23
N SER A 2 12.68 -4.54 18.11
CA SER A 2 12.46 -3.32 17.31
C SER A 2 11.92 -2.17 18.17
N ALA A 3 12.46 -0.98 17.94
CA ALA A 3 12.09 0.20 18.70
C ALA A 3 10.60 0.55 18.50
N PRO A 4 9.94 1.20 19.48
CA PRO A 4 8.52 1.57 19.38
C PRO A 4 8.18 2.39 18.12
N THR A 5 9.10 3.26 17.70
CA THR A 5 8.94 4.12 16.51
C THR A 5 8.95 3.32 15.21
N ASP A 6 9.81 2.32 15.10
CA ASP A 6 9.87 1.41 13.96
C ASP A 6 8.54 0.64 13.82
N ARG A 7 8.10 0.00 14.91
CA ARG A 7 6.82 -0.72 14.94
C ARG A 7 5.64 0.18 14.59
N LEU A 8 5.63 1.43 15.08
CA LEU A 8 4.60 2.41 14.76
C LEU A 8 4.55 2.72 13.26
N VAL A 9 5.70 2.98 12.64
CA VAL A 9 5.79 3.25 11.20
C VAL A 9 5.37 2.03 10.39
N ALA A 10 5.86 0.84 10.72
CA ALA A 10 5.47 -0.40 10.06
C ALA A 10 3.96 -0.66 10.14
N GLU A 11 3.35 -0.49 11.32
CA GLU A 11 1.91 -0.64 11.51
C GLU A 11 1.12 0.41 10.74
N ALA A 12 1.62 1.66 10.67
CA ALA A 12 0.98 2.72 9.91
C ALA A 12 1.04 2.48 8.41
N LEU A 13 2.18 2.02 7.88
CA LEU A 13 2.35 1.64 6.47
C LEU A 13 1.40 0.49 6.10
N ALA A 14 1.25 -0.52 6.95
CA ALA A 14 0.35 -1.65 6.73
C ALA A 14 -1.14 -1.24 6.74
N LYS A 15 -1.51 -0.29 7.61
CA LYS A 15 -2.88 0.25 7.70
C LYS A 15 -3.19 1.34 6.66
N SER A 16 -2.19 1.78 5.92
CA SER A 16 -2.35 2.78 4.87
C SER A 16 -2.60 2.12 3.52
N GLY A 17 -3.51 2.70 2.73
CA GLY A 17 -3.71 2.28 1.33
C GLY A 17 -3.11 3.24 0.33
N LEU A 18 -2.76 4.45 0.78
CA LEU A 18 -2.11 5.49 -0.01
C LEU A 18 -1.14 6.23 0.89
N LEU A 19 0.05 6.51 0.39
CA LEU A 19 0.98 7.45 1.00
C LEU A 19 0.82 8.81 0.29
N TRP A 20 0.64 9.87 1.06
CA TRP A 20 0.81 11.21 0.49
C TRP A 20 2.30 11.52 0.47
N LEU A 21 2.86 11.51 -0.74
CA LEU A 21 4.26 11.83 -0.98
C LEU A 21 4.39 13.29 -1.37
N THR A 22 5.36 13.97 -0.79
CA THR A 22 5.63 15.39 -1.07
C THR A 22 7.11 15.60 -1.37
N SER A 23 7.40 16.30 -2.46
CA SER A 23 8.73 16.67 -2.92
C SER A 23 8.72 18.10 -3.48
N ALA A 24 9.85 18.57 -4.00
CA ALA A 24 9.92 19.84 -4.73
C ALA A 24 9.03 19.88 -5.98
N ALA A 25 8.66 18.72 -6.56
CA ALA A 25 7.79 18.62 -7.73
C ALA A 25 6.29 18.68 -7.37
N GLY A 26 5.93 18.60 -6.09
CA GLY A 26 4.55 18.70 -5.61
C GLY A 26 4.16 17.60 -4.62
N SER A 27 2.85 17.41 -4.46
CA SER A 27 2.29 16.42 -3.54
C SER A 27 1.22 15.58 -4.23
N ALA A 28 1.27 14.26 -4.08
CA ALA A 28 0.27 13.35 -4.63
C ALA A 28 0.08 12.11 -3.74
N PRO A 29 -1.12 11.50 -3.73
CA PRO A 29 -1.32 10.17 -3.16
C PRO A 29 -0.75 9.10 -4.07
N CYS A 30 -0.01 8.16 -3.48
CA CYS A 30 0.56 7.01 -4.16
C CYS A 30 0.13 5.73 -3.46
N TRP A 31 -0.42 4.77 -4.20
CA TRP A 31 -0.53 3.40 -3.69
C TRP A 31 0.87 2.83 -3.53
N HIS A 32 1.01 1.93 -2.58
CA HIS A 32 2.30 1.36 -2.22
C HIS A 32 2.12 -0.10 -1.79
N VAL A 33 3.23 -0.81 -1.76
CA VAL A 33 3.36 -2.08 -1.04
C VAL A 33 4.44 -1.95 0.02
N VAL A 34 4.47 -2.89 0.96
CA VAL A 34 5.48 -2.93 2.01
C VAL A 34 6.19 -4.27 1.94
N VAL A 35 7.52 -4.23 1.87
CA VAL A 35 8.40 -5.40 1.98
C VAL A 35 9.43 -5.07 3.05
N ASP A 36 9.55 -5.94 4.06
CA ASP A 36 10.50 -5.79 5.18
C ASP A 36 10.50 -4.39 5.85
N GLY A 37 9.31 -3.82 6.03
CA GLY A 37 9.12 -2.51 6.67
C GLY A 37 9.41 -1.31 5.76
N VAL A 38 9.82 -1.54 4.51
CA VAL A 38 10.12 -0.53 3.52
C VAL A 38 8.96 -0.40 2.53
N ALA A 39 8.59 0.83 2.18
CA ALA A 39 7.51 1.07 1.22
C ALA A 39 8.06 1.13 -0.20
N TYR A 40 7.36 0.51 -1.14
CA TYR A 40 7.68 0.54 -2.56
C TYR A 40 6.52 1.12 -3.38
N VAL A 41 6.87 1.95 -4.36
CA VAL A 41 5.93 2.62 -5.28
C VAL A 41 6.43 2.41 -6.71
N VAL A 42 5.51 2.31 -7.67
CA VAL A 42 5.85 2.31 -9.10
C VAL A 42 5.21 3.51 -9.80
N THR A 43 5.95 4.16 -10.68
CA THR A 43 5.51 5.31 -11.49
C THR A 43 6.01 5.16 -12.92
N GLY A 44 5.24 5.66 -13.90
CA GLY A 44 5.60 5.56 -15.33
C GLY A 44 4.37 5.47 -16.23
N PRO A 45 4.54 5.29 -17.54
CA PRO A 45 3.44 5.09 -18.48
C PRO A 45 2.50 3.97 -18.01
N GLY A 46 1.19 4.22 -18.02
CA GLY A 46 0.18 3.25 -17.54
C GLY A 46 0.18 2.99 -16.02
N GLU A 47 1.08 3.63 -15.27
CA GLU A 47 1.11 3.62 -13.81
C GLU A 47 0.72 4.96 -13.24
N GLN A 48 0.51 4.99 -11.93
CA GLN A 48 0.24 6.23 -11.21
C GLN A 48 1.40 7.22 -11.37
N TYR A 49 1.10 8.51 -11.20
CA TYR A 49 2.13 9.53 -11.03
C TYR A 49 2.72 9.48 -9.61
N SER A 50 4.04 9.63 -9.49
CA SER A 50 4.73 9.93 -8.24
C SER A 50 5.46 11.27 -8.36
N PRO A 51 5.31 12.20 -7.40
CA PRO A 51 6.09 13.43 -7.38
C PRO A 51 7.54 13.18 -6.90
N VAL A 52 7.85 11.98 -6.42
CA VAL A 52 9.17 11.60 -5.89
C VAL A 52 10.00 10.95 -6.98
N HIS A 53 11.29 11.29 -7.02
CA HIS A 53 12.28 10.66 -7.89
C HIS A 53 13.36 9.97 -7.04
N VAL A 54 14.36 10.70 -6.55
CA VAL A 54 15.41 10.19 -5.65
C VAL A 54 15.69 11.26 -4.59
N GLY A 55 16.10 10.82 -3.40
CA GLY A 55 16.43 11.69 -2.27
C GLY A 55 15.30 11.79 -1.24
N ARG A 56 15.46 12.76 -0.33
CA ARG A 56 14.53 12.95 0.78
C ARG A 56 13.14 13.39 0.32
N THR A 57 12.11 12.71 0.80
CA THR A 57 10.70 13.05 0.58
C THR A 57 9.91 13.02 1.88
N SER A 58 8.88 13.86 2.00
CA SER A 58 7.96 13.79 3.14
C SER A 58 6.80 12.85 2.83
N VAL A 59 6.51 11.96 3.78
CA VAL A 59 5.51 10.90 3.67
C VAL A 59 4.44 11.09 4.74
N VAL A 60 3.19 11.01 4.33
CA VAL A 60 2.04 10.96 5.25
C VAL A 60 1.24 9.69 5.01
N ALA A 61 1.21 8.81 6.01
CA ALA A 61 0.37 7.60 5.99
C ALA A 61 -1.03 7.92 6.55
N ARG A 62 -2.08 7.46 5.85
CA ARG A 62 -3.48 7.67 6.25
C ARG A 62 -4.23 6.34 6.30
N ALA A 63 -5.06 6.16 7.31
CA ALA A 63 -5.88 4.97 7.45
C ALA A 63 -6.80 4.79 6.22
N LYS A 64 -6.89 3.56 5.71
CA LYS A 64 -7.77 3.21 4.57
C LYS A 64 -9.22 3.64 4.81
N GLU A 65 -9.76 3.23 5.96
CA GLU A 65 -11.17 3.41 6.31
C GLU A 65 -11.50 4.83 6.74
N SER A 66 -10.84 5.32 7.80
CA SER A 66 -11.19 6.62 8.40
C SER A 66 -10.55 7.80 7.69
N ARG A 67 -9.59 7.56 6.78
CA ARG A 67 -8.76 8.58 6.13
C ARG A 67 -7.95 9.46 7.09
N ALA A 68 -7.97 9.14 8.39
CA ALA A 68 -7.23 9.86 9.42
C ALA A 68 -5.72 9.72 9.21
N ARG A 69 -4.97 10.79 9.48
CA ARG A 69 -3.50 10.74 9.50
C ARG A 69 -3.05 9.79 10.60
N LEU A 70 -2.29 8.76 10.23
CA LEU A 70 -1.69 7.82 11.17
C LEU A 70 -0.35 8.38 11.66
N VAL A 71 0.57 8.63 10.75
CA VAL A 71 1.90 9.20 11.00
C VAL A 71 2.34 10.07 9.83
N ALA A 72 3.29 10.96 10.10
CA ALA A 72 4.11 11.60 9.08
C ALA A 72 5.59 11.34 9.40
N PHE A 73 6.43 11.20 8.38
CA PHE A 73 7.87 11.04 8.50
C PHE A 73 8.52 11.41 7.17
N ASP A 74 9.80 11.72 7.18
CA ASP A 74 10.58 11.80 5.95
C ASP A 74 11.15 10.43 5.59
N ALA A 75 11.32 10.16 4.31
CA ALA A 75 11.91 8.94 3.79
C ALA A 75 13.01 9.25 2.78
N GLU A 76 14.01 8.38 2.70
CA GLU A 76 14.99 8.39 1.63
C GLU A 76 14.45 7.57 0.46
N ALA A 77 14.24 8.24 -0.68
CA ALA A 77 13.77 7.60 -1.90
C ALA A 77 14.96 7.20 -2.78
N SER A 78 14.97 5.96 -3.25
CA SER A 78 15.96 5.45 -4.21
C SER A 78 15.28 4.60 -5.28
N VAL A 79 15.84 4.58 -6.48
CA VAL A 79 15.39 3.66 -7.54
C VAL A 79 15.83 2.25 -7.20
N VAL A 80 14.93 1.29 -7.41
CA VAL A 80 15.24 -0.15 -7.39
C VAL A 80 15.47 -0.57 -8.82
N SER A 81 16.69 -0.98 -9.13
CA SER A 81 17.09 -1.46 -10.44
C SER A 81 16.79 -2.96 -10.57
N PRO A 82 16.58 -3.48 -11.80
CA PRO A 82 16.40 -4.91 -12.04
C PRO A 82 17.53 -5.82 -11.56
N GLU A 83 18.71 -5.23 -11.35
CA GLU A 83 19.91 -5.94 -10.92
C GLU A 83 20.07 -5.92 -9.39
N ASP A 84 19.20 -5.20 -8.67
CA ASP A 84 19.23 -5.13 -7.20
C ASP A 84 18.54 -6.35 -6.59
N ASP A 85 19.09 -6.84 -5.46
CA ASP A 85 18.58 -8.04 -4.78
C ASP A 85 17.10 -7.92 -4.36
N ASP A 86 16.61 -6.70 -4.09
CA ASP A 86 15.23 -6.45 -3.68
C ASP A 86 14.25 -6.28 -4.84
N TRP A 87 14.70 -6.31 -6.09
CA TRP A 87 13.85 -6.14 -7.28
C TRP A 87 12.70 -7.15 -7.34
N GLU A 88 13.01 -8.44 -7.22
CA GLU A 88 12.02 -9.52 -7.35
C GLU A 88 10.97 -9.45 -6.23
N ALA A 89 11.41 -9.18 -4.99
CA ALA A 89 10.51 -9.05 -3.85
C ALA A 89 9.59 -7.82 -4.00
N ALA A 90 10.16 -6.67 -4.39
CA ALA A 90 9.43 -5.43 -4.57
C ALA A 90 8.42 -5.54 -5.72
N THR A 91 8.85 -5.98 -6.90
CA THR A 91 7.99 -6.06 -8.09
C THR A 91 6.96 -7.18 -7.98
N GLY A 92 7.30 -8.31 -7.34
CA GLY A 92 6.33 -9.36 -7.01
C GLY A 92 5.21 -8.84 -6.11
N ALA A 93 5.55 -8.10 -5.06
CA ALA A 93 4.57 -7.47 -4.18
C ALA A 93 3.74 -6.41 -4.91
N LEU A 94 4.38 -5.52 -5.68
CA LEU A 94 3.71 -4.48 -6.48
C LEU A 94 2.72 -5.10 -7.48
N LYS A 95 3.11 -6.19 -8.16
CA LYS A 95 2.26 -6.93 -9.10
C LYS A 95 0.99 -7.44 -8.42
N VAL A 96 1.12 -8.02 -7.23
CA VAL A 96 -0.05 -8.46 -6.43
C VAL A 96 -0.90 -7.28 -5.99
N GLY A 97 -0.29 -6.15 -5.64
CA GLY A 97 -0.99 -4.93 -5.22
C GLY A 97 -1.68 -4.17 -6.36
N ARG A 98 -1.27 -4.38 -7.62
CA ARG A 98 -1.80 -3.67 -8.78
C ARG A 98 -3.18 -4.19 -9.18
N LEU A 99 -4.21 -3.50 -8.70
CA LEU A 99 -5.59 -3.70 -9.17
C LEU A 99 -5.70 -3.29 -10.63
N ASN A 100 -6.51 -3.96 -11.46
CA ASN A 100 -6.72 -3.60 -12.87
C ASN A 100 -5.42 -3.49 -13.68
N ALA A 101 -4.51 -4.45 -13.48
CA ALA A 101 -3.27 -4.55 -14.23
C ALA A 101 -3.58 -4.70 -15.74
N PRO A 102 -2.90 -3.97 -16.63
CA PRO A 102 -2.96 -4.26 -18.06
C PRO A 102 -2.51 -5.70 -18.31
N GLY A 103 -3.12 -6.36 -19.32
CA GLY A 103 -2.74 -7.73 -19.68
C GLY A 103 -1.27 -7.83 -20.12
N GLY A 104 -0.70 -9.02 -19.97
CA GLY A 104 0.70 -9.30 -20.31
C GLY A 104 1.63 -9.35 -19.10
N ASP A 105 2.94 -9.37 -19.35
CA ASP A 105 3.94 -9.40 -18.30
C ASP A 105 4.24 -7.98 -17.78
N ILE A 106 3.52 -7.61 -16.72
CA ILE A 106 3.66 -6.29 -16.12
C ILE A 106 5.05 -6.02 -15.53
N VAL A 107 5.77 -7.05 -15.06
CA VAL A 107 7.10 -6.86 -14.45
C VAL A 107 8.14 -6.59 -15.54
N ALA A 108 8.07 -7.31 -16.66
CA ALA A 108 8.88 -7.00 -17.83
C ALA A 108 8.65 -5.56 -18.32
N ARG A 109 7.39 -5.11 -18.37
CA ARG A 109 7.07 -3.72 -18.73
C ARG A 109 7.62 -2.72 -17.72
N TRP A 110 7.51 -2.99 -16.42
CA TRP A 110 8.09 -2.11 -15.40
C TRP A 110 9.60 -2.00 -15.50
N ARG A 111 10.29 -3.08 -15.88
CA ARG A 111 11.74 -3.09 -16.14
C ARG A 111 12.12 -2.10 -17.26
N GLU A 112 11.30 -1.99 -18.29
CA GLU A 112 11.61 -1.23 -19.50
C GLU A 112 11.10 0.22 -19.45
N GLU A 113 9.93 0.45 -18.84
CA GLU A 113 9.19 1.71 -19.00
C GLU A 113 8.88 2.42 -17.68
N ALA A 114 9.00 1.76 -16.53
CA ALA A 114 8.61 2.32 -15.24
C ALA A 114 9.80 2.55 -14.32
N THR A 115 9.54 3.28 -13.24
CA THR A 115 10.48 3.47 -12.14
C THR A 115 9.87 2.87 -10.88
N VAL A 116 10.56 1.90 -10.30
CA VAL A 116 10.25 1.38 -8.97
C VAL A 116 11.08 2.15 -7.94
N LEU A 117 10.39 2.72 -6.96
CA LEU A 117 10.99 3.53 -5.91
C LEU A 117 10.87 2.81 -4.58
N ARG A 118 11.99 2.70 -3.88
CA ARG A 118 12.09 2.29 -2.49
C ARG A 118 12.10 3.53 -1.59
N LEU A 119 11.22 3.55 -0.60
CA LEU A 119 11.09 4.63 0.38
C LEU A 119 11.47 4.12 1.77
N VAL A 120 12.71 4.37 2.18
CA VAL A 120 13.23 3.96 3.49
C VAL A 120 12.87 5.03 4.53
N PRO A 121 12.06 4.73 5.56
CA PRO A 121 11.65 5.72 6.55
C PRO A 121 12.83 6.24 7.39
N ASP A 122 12.95 7.56 7.53
CA ASP A 122 13.81 8.20 8.53
C ASP A 122 13.07 8.23 9.88
N LEU A 123 13.33 7.21 10.70
CA LEU A 123 12.68 7.04 12.00
C LEU A 123 12.97 8.16 13.00
N THR A 124 13.92 9.06 12.73
CA THR A 124 14.21 10.22 13.59
C THR A 124 13.25 11.39 13.38
N THR A 125 12.42 11.31 12.33
CA THR A 125 11.53 12.39 11.87
C THR A 125 10.05 12.13 12.14
N VAL A 126 9.73 11.01 12.79
CA VAL A 126 8.34 10.55 12.93
C VAL A 126 7.52 11.53 13.76
N VAL A 127 6.36 11.90 13.21
CA VAL A 127 5.34 12.75 13.83
C VAL A 127 4.04 11.97 13.97
N LEU A 128 3.56 11.86 15.21
CA LEU A 128 2.28 11.24 15.56
C LEU A 128 1.36 12.30 16.15
N ARG A 129 0.18 12.49 15.55
CA ARG A 129 -0.82 13.49 16.00
C ARG A 129 -0.23 14.90 16.19
N GLY A 130 0.67 15.30 15.29
CA GLY A 130 1.33 16.61 15.31
C GLY A 130 2.51 16.73 16.28
N GLN A 131 2.84 15.68 17.03
CA GLN A 131 3.97 15.65 17.96
C GLN A 131 5.13 14.84 17.35
N LYS A 132 6.32 15.44 17.29
CA LYS A 132 7.54 14.73 16.90
C LYS A 132 7.92 13.74 17.99
N LEU A 133 8.04 12.46 17.63
CA LEU A 133 8.50 11.42 18.54
C LEU A 133 10.03 11.48 18.72
N PRO A 134 10.54 11.02 19.86
CA PRO A 134 11.97 10.81 20.02
C PRO A 134 12.48 9.80 18.99
N PRO A 135 13.75 9.94 18.53
CA PRO A 135 14.35 8.94 17.68
C PRO A 135 14.34 7.57 18.38
N PRO A 136 14.34 6.46 17.63
CA PRO A 136 14.51 5.14 18.23
C PRO A 136 15.77 5.16 19.10
N ALA A 137 15.67 4.59 20.30
CA ALA A 137 16.84 4.43 21.16
C ALA A 137 17.91 3.70 20.34
N ALA A 138 19.11 4.30 20.24
CA ALA A 138 20.25 3.58 19.71
C ALA A 138 20.34 2.28 20.51
N GLU A 139 20.55 1.15 19.84
CA GLU A 139 20.84 -0.11 20.53
C GLU A 139 22.22 0.06 21.17
N SER A 140 22.25 0.75 22.31
CA SER A 140 23.41 0.83 23.19
C SER A 140 23.58 -0.57 23.74
N GLY A 141 24.43 -1.35 23.08
CA GLY A 141 25.06 -2.52 23.68
C GLY A 141 25.81 -2.05 24.92
N SER A 142 25.15 -2.08 26.07
CA SER A 142 25.76 -1.81 27.37
C SER A 142 25.61 -3.05 28.23
N THR A 143 26.62 -3.90 28.14
CA THR A 143 27.02 -4.82 29.20
C THR A 143 27.76 -4.02 30.26
N SER A 144 27.18 -3.93 31.46
CA SER A 144 27.74 -3.64 32.81
C SER A 144 26.58 -3.00 33.59
N ASP A 145 26.18 -3.39 34.78
CA ASP A 145 26.82 -4.17 35.83
C ASP A 145 25.71 -4.78 36.69
N THR A 146 25.97 -5.95 37.26
CA THR A 146 25.04 -6.64 38.18
C THR A 146 25.04 -5.97 39.55
N PRO A 147 23.88 -5.60 40.14
CA PRO A 147 23.79 -5.45 41.58
C PRO A 147 23.36 -6.78 42.24
N THR A 148 24.18 -7.21 43.19
CA THR A 148 24.02 -8.31 44.16
C THR A 148 22.63 -8.36 44.83
N PRO A 149 22.08 -9.55 45.15
CA PRO A 149 20.69 -9.70 45.61
C PRO A 149 20.53 -9.49 47.12
N ALA A 150 19.46 -8.82 47.54
CA ALA A 150 18.95 -8.84 48.90
C ALA A 150 17.47 -9.31 48.93
N GLN A 151 17.26 -10.44 49.61
CA GLN A 151 15.98 -11.00 50.09
C GLN A 151 15.44 -10.12 51.25
N GLN A 152 14.15 -9.98 51.62
CA GLN A 152 12.92 -10.77 51.40
C GLN A 152 11.65 -10.04 51.96
N THR A 153 10.48 -10.20 51.29
CA THR A 153 9.05 -10.42 51.74
C THR A 153 8.28 -9.48 52.73
N PRO A 154 6.91 -9.52 52.79
CA PRO A 154 5.89 -9.31 51.74
C PRO A 154 4.68 -8.41 52.18
N GLY A 155 3.91 -7.83 51.24
CA GLY A 155 2.70 -7.06 51.55
C GLY A 155 1.67 -6.95 50.41
N ASP A 156 0.62 -7.77 50.53
CA ASP A 156 -0.73 -7.79 49.95
C ASP A 156 -1.14 -7.06 48.63
N ARG A 157 -1.59 -7.92 47.68
CA ARG A 157 -2.66 -7.81 46.64
C ARG A 157 -2.56 -6.81 45.47
N PRO A 158 -3.29 -7.04 44.35
CA PRO A 158 -3.95 -8.27 43.84
C PRO A 158 -3.55 -8.57 42.37
N ASP A 159 -4.20 -9.58 41.77
CA ASP A 159 -4.23 -9.93 40.33
C ASP A 159 -3.36 -11.14 39.92
N ASP A 160 -3.99 -12.27 39.57
CA ASP A 160 -4.03 -12.71 38.18
C ASP A 160 -5.14 -13.77 38.00
N GLY A 161 -5.97 -13.53 37.00
CA GLY A 161 -6.90 -14.50 36.43
C GLY A 161 -6.69 -14.59 34.93
N ARG A 162 -5.49 -15.02 34.54
CA ARG A 162 -5.08 -15.60 33.25
C ARG A 162 -6.15 -15.63 32.13
N ARG A 163 -6.07 -14.70 31.18
CA ARG A 163 -6.75 -14.79 29.87
C ARG A 163 -5.83 -15.47 28.85
N PRO A 164 -6.26 -16.50 28.11
CA PRO A 164 -5.47 -17.05 27.02
C PRO A 164 -5.39 -16.07 25.84
N ALA A 165 -4.22 -16.03 25.19
CA ALA A 165 -3.95 -15.27 23.98
C ALA A 165 -4.90 -15.70 22.84
N SER A 166 -5.66 -14.74 22.32
CA SER A 166 -6.51 -14.95 21.15
C SER A 166 -5.71 -14.57 19.90
N GLY A 167 -5.37 -15.56 19.07
CA GLY A 167 -4.99 -15.30 17.69
C GLY A 167 -6.14 -14.62 16.92
N PRO A 168 -5.89 -14.08 15.71
CA PRO A 168 -6.93 -13.43 14.93
C PRO A 168 -8.10 -14.40 14.72
N THR A 169 -9.27 -14.01 15.21
CA THR A 169 -10.49 -14.82 15.03
C THR A 169 -10.81 -14.95 13.55
N ARG A 170 -11.25 -16.14 13.12
CA ARG A 170 -11.73 -16.46 11.74
C ARG A 170 -12.69 -15.40 11.15
N SER A 171 -13.32 -14.58 12.00
CA SER A 171 -14.16 -13.44 11.64
C SER A 171 -13.45 -12.32 10.87
N ALA A 172 -12.19 -12.02 11.17
CA ALA A 172 -11.44 -10.94 10.51
C ALA A 172 -11.02 -11.33 9.08
N GLN A 173 -10.59 -12.58 8.90
CA GLN A 173 -10.23 -13.12 7.59
C GLN A 173 -11.46 -13.30 6.69
N ALA A 174 -12.58 -13.76 7.26
CA ALA A 174 -13.85 -13.86 6.54
C ALA A 174 -14.46 -12.48 6.15
N ALA A 175 -14.12 -11.41 6.87
CA ALA A 175 -14.56 -10.05 6.52
C ALA A 175 -13.79 -9.51 5.30
N ALA A 176 -12.49 -9.77 5.21
CA ALA A 176 -11.66 -9.39 4.06
C ALA A 176 -12.13 -10.11 2.77
N GLU A 177 -12.44 -11.40 2.83
CA GLU A 177 -12.97 -12.14 1.68
C GLU A 177 -14.39 -11.72 1.26
N ARG A 178 -15.20 -11.19 2.19
CA ARG A 178 -16.53 -10.65 1.88
C ARG A 178 -16.46 -9.30 1.19
N ALA A 179 -15.55 -8.43 1.62
CA ALA A 179 -15.31 -7.15 0.95
C ALA A 179 -14.79 -7.36 -0.48
N ASN A 180 -13.90 -8.34 -0.69
CA ASN A 180 -13.38 -8.67 -2.02
C ASN A 180 -14.47 -9.21 -2.96
N ARG A 181 -15.37 -10.07 -2.47
CA ARG A 181 -16.52 -10.56 -3.25
C ARG A 181 -17.57 -9.49 -3.54
N ALA A 182 -17.77 -8.52 -2.64
CA ALA A 182 -18.70 -7.42 -2.88
C ALA A 182 -18.20 -6.49 -3.99
N ALA A 183 -16.90 -6.22 -4.05
CA ALA A 183 -16.29 -5.44 -5.12
C ALA A 183 -16.40 -6.14 -6.48
N GLN A 184 -16.22 -7.48 -6.53
CA GLN A 184 -16.36 -8.26 -7.76
C GLN A 184 -17.80 -8.27 -8.32
N ARG A 185 -18.82 -8.38 -7.45
CA ARG A 185 -20.23 -8.37 -7.90
C ARG A 185 -20.70 -7.02 -8.44
N ALA A 186 -20.17 -5.91 -7.90
CA ALA A 186 -20.50 -4.58 -8.40
C ALA A 186 -19.95 -4.36 -9.82
N ASP A 187 -18.80 -4.94 -10.13
CA ASP A 187 -18.16 -4.88 -11.46
C ASP A 187 -18.87 -5.79 -12.48
N GLU A 188 -19.31 -7.00 -12.07
CA GLU A 188 -20.18 -7.86 -12.87
C GLU A 188 -21.54 -7.20 -13.19
N GLN A 189 -22.10 -6.42 -12.27
CA GLN A 189 -23.32 -5.64 -12.53
C GLN A 189 -23.07 -4.48 -13.50
N ALA A 190 -21.95 -3.76 -13.37
CA ALA A 190 -21.60 -2.66 -14.26
C ALA A 190 -21.29 -3.11 -15.69
N THR A 191 -20.66 -4.29 -15.83
CA THR A 191 -20.37 -4.90 -17.15
C THR A 191 -21.62 -5.46 -17.83
N ASN A 192 -22.58 -5.98 -17.06
CA ASN A 192 -23.84 -6.52 -17.62
C ASN A 192 -24.84 -5.42 -18.01
N GLU A 193 -24.77 -4.22 -17.41
CA GLU A 193 -25.57 -3.05 -17.82
C GLU A 193 -25.00 -2.33 -19.06
N SER A 194 -23.79 -2.69 -19.49
CA SER A 194 -23.11 -2.12 -20.68
C SER A 194 -23.27 -2.98 -21.95
N GLY A 195 -24.27 -3.88 -21.98
CA GLY A 195 -24.56 -4.74 -23.14
C GLY A 195 -24.78 -3.96 -24.45
N PRO A 196 -24.42 -4.51 -25.61
CA PRO A 196 -24.29 -3.75 -26.85
C PRO A 196 -25.63 -3.21 -27.34
N ALA A 197 -25.61 -1.95 -27.80
CA ALA A 197 -26.72 -1.35 -28.53
C ALA A 197 -27.08 -2.24 -29.74
N SER A 198 -28.37 -2.56 -29.85
CA SER A 198 -28.95 -3.33 -30.96
C SER A 198 -28.49 -2.80 -32.32
N PRO A 199 -28.13 -3.67 -33.29
CA PRO A 199 -27.82 -3.20 -34.63
C PRO A 199 -29.11 -2.74 -35.31
N GLU A 200 -29.09 -1.49 -35.82
CA GLU A 200 -30.15 -0.98 -36.70
C GLU A 200 -30.28 -1.88 -37.93
N ALA A 201 -31.49 -2.38 -38.16
CA ALA A 201 -31.84 -3.15 -39.34
C ALA A 201 -31.86 -2.24 -40.57
N GLY A 202 -30.81 -2.33 -41.39
CA GLY A 202 -30.85 -1.87 -42.78
C GLY A 202 -31.80 -2.76 -43.58
N SER A 203 -32.98 -2.25 -43.91
CA SER A 203 -33.87 -2.84 -44.91
C SER A 203 -33.59 -2.16 -46.25
N GLY A 204 -32.85 -2.85 -47.12
CA GLY A 204 -32.98 -2.64 -48.56
C GLY A 204 -34.30 -3.23 -49.03
N ASP A 205 -34.98 -2.54 -49.93
CA ASP A 205 -36.01 -3.16 -50.78
C ASP A 205 -35.82 -2.68 -52.22
N ASP A 206 -35.98 -3.65 -53.12
CA ASP A 206 -35.56 -3.69 -54.50
C ASP A 206 -36.79 -3.51 -55.42
N GLY A 207 -36.64 -2.76 -56.51
CA GLY A 207 -37.35 -3.02 -57.77
C GLY A 207 -38.79 -2.50 -57.96
N GLY A 208 -39.02 -1.73 -59.04
CA GLY A 208 -40.39 -1.40 -59.46
C GLY A 208 -40.62 -0.44 -60.64
N ALA A 209 -40.04 -0.73 -61.80
CA ALA A 209 -40.52 -0.49 -63.18
C ALA A 209 -41.24 0.80 -63.67
N ALA A 210 -40.80 1.19 -64.89
CA ALA A 210 -41.57 1.66 -66.06
C ALA A 210 -41.76 3.18 -66.29
N LYS A 211 -41.17 3.72 -67.37
CA LYS A 211 -41.75 3.71 -68.72
C LYS A 211 -40.82 4.39 -69.75
N VAL A 212 -40.80 3.83 -70.95
CA VAL A 212 -40.18 4.36 -72.17
C VAL A 212 -41.31 4.72 -73.16
N SER A 213 -41.20 5.93 -73.74
CA SER A 213 -41.67 6.36 -75.08
C SER A 213 -43.18 6.53 -75.35
N PRO A 214 -43.57 7.21 -76.47
CA PRO A 214 -42.81 7.63 -77.67
C PRO A 214 -42.20 9.03 -77.64
#